data_AF-A0A8J8WMW2-F1
#
_entry.id   AF-A0A8J8WMW2-F1
#
_cell.length_a   1.000
_cell.length_b   1.000
_cell.length_c   1.000
_cell.angle_alpha   90.00
_cell.angle_beta   90.00
_cell.angle_gamma   90.00
#
_symmetry.space_group_name_H-M   'P 1'
#
loop_
_entity.id
_entity.type
_entity.pdbx_description
1 polymer ?
#
loop_
_entity_poly.entity_id
_entity_poly.type
_entity_poly.pdbx_seq_one_letter_code
_entity_poly.pdbx_strand_id
1 'polypeptide(L)'
;MHALRANYQAAIWRRSLQSQPFVANPTDCGWMTDEDGKLAVNWMRGSPAPDAVMQLLSCKCVRSCELPKCTCLSNGLKCTDMCRLQTCQNKAIEEEPVAQQSDSESDVDDIEEN
;
A
#
# COMPACT_ATOMS: atom_id res chain seq x y z
N MET A 1 -7.51 8.24 -6.56
CA MET A 1 -7.24 9.50 -7.30
C MET A 1 -7.22 9.37 -8.84
N HIS A 2 -6.96 8.20 -9.43
CA HIS A 2 -6.95 8.04 -10.91
C HIS A 2 -8.29 8.38 -11.58
N ALA A 3 -9.42 7.94 -11.01
CA ALA A 3 -10.75 8.20 -11.56
C ALA A 3 -11.11 9.69 -11.58
N LEU A 4 -10.69 10.47 -10.56
CA LEU A 4 -10.93 11.90 -10.50
C LEU A 4 -10.23 12.65 -11.63
N ARG A 5 -8.96 12.31 -11.91
CA ARG A 5 -8.22 12.92 -13.02
C ARG A 5 -8.84 12.60 -14.38
N ALA A 6 -9.20 11.34 -14.60
CA ALA A 6 -9.84 10.91 -15.84
C ALA A 6 -11.20 11.61 -16.03
N ASN A 7 -11.98 11.74 -14.96
CA ASN A 7 -13.24 12.48 -14.96
C ASN A 7 -13.03 13.95 -15.33
N TYR A 8 -12.03 14.61 -14.72
CA TYR A 8 -11.68 16.00 -15.01
C TYR A 8 -11.33 16.22 -16.48
N GLN A 9 -10.46 15.37 -17.05
CA GLN A 9 -10.10 15.45 -18.47
C GLN A 9 -11.33 15.23 -19.36
N ALA A 10 -12.14 14.22 -19.08
CA ALA A 10 -13.37 13.96 -19.83
C ALA A 10 -14.38 15.11 -19.73
N ALA A 11 -14.46 15.78 -18.57
CA ALA A 11 -15.32 16.94 -18.34
C ALA A 11 -14.91 18.14 -19.21
N ILE A 12 -13.60 18.38 -19.37
CA ILE A 12 -13.08 19.40 -20.29
C ILE A 12 -13.41 19.04 -21.73
N TRP A 13 -13.10 17.81 -22.15
CA TRP A 13 -13.32 17.37 -23.53
C TRP A 13 -14.80 17.39 -23.93
N ARG A 14 -15.71 17.06 -23.01
CA ARG A 14 -17.15 17.15 -23.24
C ARG A 14 -17.62 18.56 -23.58
N ARG A 15 -16.85 19.59 -23.18
CA ARG A 15 -17.18 21.01 -23.37
C ARG A 15 -16.23 21.71 -24.33
N SER A 16 -15.51 20.96 -25.16
CA SER A 16 -14.50 21.48 -26.09
C SER A 16 -15.03 22.52 -27.09
N LEU A 17 -16.33 22.48 -27.40
CA LEU A 17 -16.99 23.42 -28.31
C LEU A 17 -17.53 24.69 -27.62
N GLN A 18 -17.50 24.74 -26.29
CA GLN A 18 -17.88 25.94 -25.55
C GLN A 18 -16.69 26.90 -25.53
N SER A 19 -16.91 28.18 -25.88
CA SER A 19 -15.82 29.16 -25.94
C SER A 19 -15.16 29.42 -24.58
N GLN A 20 -15.93 29.32 -23.49
CA GLN A 20 -15.44 29.55 -22.12
C GLN A 20 -16.18 28.60 -21.17
N PRO A 21 -15.84 27.29 -21.20
CA PRO A 21 -16.49 26.33 -20.32
C PRO A 21 -16.07 26.60 -18.88
N PHE A 22 -17.00 26.40 -17.94
CA PHE A 22 -16.62 26.30 -16.53
C PHE A 22 -15.72 25.08 -16.34
N VAL A 23 -14.54 25.29 -15.77
CA VAL A 23 -13.56 24.24 -15.44
C VAL A 23 -13.32 24.29 -13.94
N ALA A 24 -13.57 23.15 -13.27
CA ALA A 24 -13.31 23.03 -11.84
C ALA A 24 -11.82 23.18 -11.52
N ASN A 25 -11.46 23.46 -10.26
CA ASN A 25 -10.05 23.49 -9.89
C ASN A 25 -9.42 22.10 -10.07
N PRO A 26 -8.32 21.96 -10.84
CA PRO A 26 -7.69 20.67 -11.05
C PRO A 26 -7.14 20.03 -9.77
N THR A 27 -6.77 20.81 -8.74
CA THR A 27 -6.23 20.26 -7.48
C THR A 27 -7.26 19.41 -6.72
N ASP A 28 -8.54 19.75 -6.85
CA ASP A 28 -9.65 18.98 -6.27
C ASP A 28 -9.95 17.70 -7.08
N CYS A 29 -9.31 17.55 -8.24
CA CYS A 29 -9.55 16.47 -9.20
C CYS A 29 -8.35 15.51 -9.34
N GLY A 30 -7.52 15.40 -8.30
CA GLY A 30 -6.39 14.45 -8.28
C GLY A 30 -5.16 14.92 -9.06
N TRP A 31 -5.08 16.22 -9.35
CA TRP A 31 -3.86 16.91 -9.76
C TRP A 31 -3.26 17.68 -8.58
N MET A 32 -2.03 18.15 -8.73
CA MET A 32 -1.37 19.05 -7.79
C MET A 32 -0.51 20.05 -8.55
N THR A 33 -0.10 21.12 -7.90
CA THR A 33 0.90 22.05 -8.44
C THR A 33 2.29 21.58 -7.97
N ASP A 34 3.23 21.48 -8.89
CA ASP A 34 4.63 21.18 -8.57
C ASP A 34 5.41 22.44 -8.15
N GLU A 35 6.70 22.26 -7.88
CA GLU A 35 7.61 23.33 -7.43
C GLU A 35 7.80 24.43 -8.49
N ASP A 36 7.60 24.11 -9.77
CA ASP A 36 7.66 25.04 -10.91
C ASP A 36 6.34 25.79 -11.15
N GLY A 37 5.29 25.51 -10.36
CA GLY A 37 3.96 26.06 -10.60
C GLY A 37 3.18 25.35 -11.71
N LYS A 38 3.65 24.21 -12.21
CA LYS A 38 3.00 23.43 -13.28
C LYS A 38 2.07 22.38 -12.67
N LEU A 39 1.08 21.97 -13.47
CA LEU A 39 0.15 20.94 -13.06
C LEU A 39 0.81 19.55 -13.18
N ALA A 40 0.93 18.86 -12.07
CA ALA A 40 1.45 17.51 -11.97
C ALA A 40 0.39 16.52 -11.47
N VAL A 41 0.60 15.24 -11.76
CA VAL A 41 -0.27 14.18 -11.26
C VAL A 41 -0.09 14.03 -9.76
N ASN A 42 -1.17 14.09 -8.99
CA ASN A 42 -1.14 13.69 -7.58
C ASN A 42 -1.15 12.16 -7.51
N TRP A 43 0.04 11.58 -7.37
CA TRP A 43 0.23 10.13 -7.26
C TRP A 43 -0.19 9.63 -5.87
N MET A 44 -0.68 8.39 -5.82
CA MET A 44 -0.96 7.74 -4.55
C MET A 44 0.37 7.42 -3.86
N ARG A 45 0.54 7.87 -2.61
CA ARG A 45 1.77 7.66 -1.82
C ARG A 45 1.72 6.40 -0.94
N GLY A 46 0.57 5.73 -0.89
CA GLY A 46 0.35 4.52 -0.08
C GLY A 46 0.57 3.24 -0.89
N SER A 47 0.49 2.11 -0.18
CA SER A 47 0.47 0.78 -0.82
C SER A 47 -0.71 0.66 -1.80
N PRO A 48 -0.60 -0.17 -2.85
CA PRO A 48 -1.68 -0.36 -3.83
C PRO A 48 -3.00 -0.86 -3.22
N ALA A 49 -2.91 -1.57 -2.09
CA ALA A 49 -4.03 -2.07 -1.31
C ALA A 49 -3.63 -2.18 0.18
N PRO A 50 -4.60 -2.18 1.11
CA PRO A 50 -4.33 -2.44 2.53
C PRO A 50 -3.68 -3.81 2.75
N ASP A 51 -2.81 -3.92 3.75
CA ASP A 51 -2.06 -5.16 4.04
C ASP A 51 -3.00 -6.34 4.32
N ALA A 52 -4.12 -6.11 5.01
CA ALA A 52 -5.15 -7.12 5.24
C ALA A 52 -5.71 -7.70 3.93
N VAL A 53 -5.84 -6.90 2.86
CA VAL A 53 -6.27 -7.38 1.53
C VAL A 53 -5.13 -8.14 0.84
N MET A 54 -3.89 -7.69 1.01
CA MET A 54 -2.71 -8.37 0.46
C MET A 54 -2.56 -9.78 1.03
N GLN A 55 -2.87 -9.98 2.31
CA GLN A 55 -2.87 -11.30 2.97
C GLN A 55 -3.91 -12.27 2.37
N LEU A 56 -4.93 -11.78 1.67
CA LEU A 56 -5.97 -12.61 1.05
C LEU A 56 -5.58 -13.15 -0.34
N LEU A 57 -4.47 -12.70 -0.92
CA LEU A 57 -4.03 -13.13 -2.24
C LEU A 57 -3.58 -14.60 -2.21
N SER A 58 -3.97 -15.38 -3.21
CA SER A 58 -3.58 -16.79 -3.30
C SER A 58 -3.13 -17.18 -4.71
N CYS A 59 -2.18 -18.10 -4.79
CA CYS A 59 -1.85 -18.79 -6.03
C CYS A 59 -2.71 -20.05 -6.20
N LYS A 60 -2.77 -20.56 -7.44
CA LYS A 60 -3.48 -21.82 -7.77
C LYS A 60 -2.55 -23.04 -7.77
N CYS A 61 -1.36 -22.92 -7.20
CA CYS A 61 -0.38 -24.01 -7.18
C CYS A 61 -0.91 -25.21 -6.37
N VAL A 62 -0.65 -26.41 -6.90
CA VAL A 62 -1.10 -27.67 -6.28
C VAL A 62 0.06 -28.54 -5.80
N ARG A 63 1.21 -28.48 -6.48
CA ARG A 63 2.37 -29.34 -6.18
C ARG A 63 3.58 -28.53 -5.72
N SER A 64 3.93 -27.48 -6.47
CA SER A 64 5.02 -26.57 -6.12
C SER A 64 4.73 -25.14 -6.57
N CYS A 65 5.34 -24.18 -5.88
CA CYS A 65 5.33 -22.76 -6.24
C CYS A 65 6.63 -22.43 -6.97
N GLU A 66 6.55 -22.44 -8.30
CA GLU A 66 7.68 -22.18 -9.20
C GLU A 66 7.23 -21.27 -10.35
N LEU A 67 8.17 -20.51 -10.91
CA LEU A 67 7.95 -19.76 -12.14
C LEU A 67 7.79 -20.71 -13.33
N PRO A 68 7.01 -20.34 -14.35
CA PRO A 68 6.16 -19.14 -14.43
C PRO A 68 4.75 -19.37 -13.86
N LYS A 69 4.46 -20.56 -13.32
CA LYS A 69 3.10 -21.03 -13.00
C LYS A 69 2.53 -20.38 -11.74
N CYS A 70 3.37 -20.09 -10.76
CA CYS A 70 2.95 -19.47 -9.52
C CYS A 70 2.68 -17.97 -9.73
N THR A 71 1.41 -17.57 -9.68
CA THR A 71 1.00 -16.17 -9.84
C THR A 71 1.57 -15.26 -8.75
N CYS A 72 1.77 -15.75 -7.52
CA CYS A 72 2.46 -14.96 -6.49
C CYS A 72 3.89 -14.63 -6.92
N LEU A 73 4.69 -15.65 -7.26
CA LEU A 73 6.08 -15.47 -7.72
C LEU A 73 6.16 -14.61 -8.98
N SER A 74 5.31 -14.86 -9.97
CA SER A 74 5.31 -14.12 -11.23
C SER A 74 4.98 -12.63 -11.06
N ASN A 75 4.29 -12.26 -9.97
CA ASN A 75 4.02 -10.87 -9.61
C ASN A 75 4.98 -10.34 -8.53
N GLY A 76 6.05 -11.06 -8.19
CA GLY A 76 7.01 -10.66 -7.16
C GLY A 76 6.45 -10.69 -5.74
N LEU A 77 5.36 -11.42 -5.50
CA LEU A 77 4.69 -11.54 -4.21
C LEU A 77 5.08 -12.82 -3.48
N LYS A 78 5.11 -12.76 -2.15
CA LYS A 78 5.20 -13.94 -1.29
C LYS A 78 3.86 -14.67 -1.25
N CYS A 79 3.92 -15.99 -1.12
CA CYS A 79 2.73 -16.78 -0.86
C CYS A 79 2.24 -16.52 0.57
N THR A 80 0.94 -16.31 0.70
CA THR A 80 0.24 -16.10 1.97
C THR A 80 -0.35 -17.42 2.46
N ASP A 81 -0.99 -17.41 3.63
CA ASP A 81 -1.71 -18.57 4.17
C ASP A 81 -2.97 -18.94 3.37
N MET A 82 -3.46 -18.03 2.53
CA MET A 82 -4.55 -18.32 1.58
C MET A 82 -4.09 -19.16 0.39
N CYS A 83 -2.78 -19.32 0.18
CA CYS A 83 -2.27 -20.27 -0.82
C CYS A 83 -2.50 -21.71 -0.36
N ARG A 84 -2.90 -22.59 -1.30
CA ARG A 84 -3.14 -24.02 -1.00
C ARG A 84 -1.93 -24.73 -0.39
N LEU A 85 -0.72 -24.40 -0.85
CA LEU A 85 0.52 -24.99 -0.35
C LEU A 85 0.99 -24.25 0.90
N GLN A 86 0.72 -24.84 2.07
CA GLN A 86 1.05 -24.23 3.35
C GLN A 86 2.56 -24.19 3.64
N THR A 87 3.34 -25.10 3.05
CA THR A 87 4.80 -25.22 3.26
C THR A 87 5.58 -24.96 1.97
N CYS A 88 5.22 -23.94 1.19
CA CYS A 88 5.95 -23.63 -0.04
C CYS A 88 7.14 -22.70 0.23
N GLN A 89 8.20 -22.86 -0.56
CA GLN A 89 9.45 -22.06 -0.48
C GLN A 89 9.27 -20.55 -0.69
N ASN A 90 8.11 -20.11 -1.19
CA ASN A 90 7.81 -18.70 -1.44
C ASN A 90 7.02 -18.03 -0.31
N LYS A 91 6.83 -18.66 0.85
CA LYS A 91 6.26 -17.98 2.02
C LYS A 91 7.23 -16.94 2.60
N ALA A 92 6.70 -15.95 3.31
CA ALA A 92 7.52 -15.04 4.10
C ALA A 92 8.12 -15.81 5.30
N ILE A 93 9.34 -15.46 5.69
CA ILE A 93 9.93 -15.92 6.95
C ILE A 93 9.41 -14.95 8.01
N GLU A 94 8.73 -15.45 9.03
CA GLU A 94 8.31 -14.63 10.16
C GLU A 94 9.55 -14.19 10.92
N GLU A 95 9.81 -12.88 10.97
CA GLU A 95 10.81 -12.31 11.87
C GLU A 95 10.18 -12.26 13.27
N GLU A 96 10.72 -13.04 14.22
CA GLU A 96 10.26 -12.98 15.61
C GLU A 96 10.49 -11.58 16.19
N PRO A 97 9.50 -10.98 16.88
CA PRO A 97 9.67 -9.68 17.48
C PRO A 97 10.75 -9.75 18.58
N VAL A 98 11.84 -9.00 18.40
CA VAL A 98 12.86 -8.79 19.42
C VAL A 98 12.18 -8.19 20.64
N ALA A 99 12.08 -8.98 21.72
CA ALA A 99 11.57 -8.52 23.00
C ALA A 99 12.43 -7.34 23.49
N GLN A 100 11.84 -6.15 23.53
CA GLN A 100 12.43 -5.01 24.23
C GLN A 100 12.44 -5.34 25.72
N GLN A 101 13.61 -5.69 26.27
CA GLN A 101 13.82 -5.76 27.71
C GLN A 101 13.67 -4.33 28.25
N SER A 102 12.56 -4.06 28.94
CA SER A 102 12.40 -2.88 29.79
C SER A 102 13.26 -3.08 31.03
N ASP A 103 14.46 -2.50 31.03
CA ASP A 103 15.29 -2.43 32.23
C ASP A 103 14.54 -1.54 33.24
N SER A 104 13.97 -2.19 34.24
CA SER A 104 13.20 -1.51 35.29
C SER A 104 14.21 -1.08 36.35
N GLU A 105 14.60 0.20 36.34
CA GLU A 105 15.38 0.77 37.43
C GLU A 105 14.58 0.61 38.72
N SER A 106 15.15 -0.09 39.71
CA SER A 106 14.56 -0.25 41.03
C SER A 106 15.10 0.84 41.94
N ASP A 107 14.25 1.82 42.23
CA ASP A 107 14.47 2.77 43.32
C ASP A 107 14.40 2.02 44.65
N VAL A 108 15.53 2.01 45.38
CA VAL A 108 15.60 1.49 46.75
C VAL A 108 15.20 2.65 47.68
N ASP A 109 13.96 2.62 48.17
CA ASP A 109 13.55 3.45 49.31
C ASP A 109 14.03 2.79 50.60
N ASP A 110 15.06 3.35 51.23
CA ASP A 110 15.50 3.02 52.59
C ASP A 110 14.38 3.35 53.60
N ILE A 111 13.91 2.32 54.30
CA ILE A 111 12.93 2.43 55.39
C ILE A 111 13.70 2.86 56.66
N GLU A 112 13.45 4.07 57.17
CA GLU A 112 13.82 4.45 58.54
C GLU A 112 12.96 3.66 59.54
N GLU A 113 13.60 2.86 60.40
CA GLU A 113 12.95 2.25 61.57
C GLU A 113 13.73 2.58 62.85
N ASN A 114 13.15 3.52 63.61
CA ASN A 114 13.16 3.73 65.07
C ASN A 114 14.49 3.78 65.85
#